data_AF-A0A524J2S6-F1
#
_entry.id   AF-A0A524J2S6-F1
#
_cell.length_a   1.000
_cell.length_b   1.000
_cell.length_c   1.000
_cell.angle_alpha   90.00
_cell.angle_beta   90.00
_cell.angle_gamma   90.00
#
_symmetry.space_group_name_H-M   'P 1'
#
loop_
_entity.id
_entity.type
_entity.pdbx_description
1 polymer ?
#
loop_
_entity_poly.entity_id
_entity_poly.type
_entity_poly.pdbx_seq_one_letter_code
_entity_poly.pdbx_strand_id
1 'polypeptide(L)' 'MAKDDRVTMKVDRALWSSVSALIKEHPEWGILSVPEFVRRAIDSEIRARKAAGNSTVIDLPLRSKSR' A
#
# COMPACT_ATOMS: atom_id res chain seq x y z
N MET A 1 7.57 -26.96 5.28
CA MET A 1 8.37 -26.11 4.37
C MET A 1 7.66 -24.77 4.26
N ALA A 2 8.27 -23.68 4.76
CA ALA A 2 7.73 -22.34 4.54
C ALA A 2 7.82 -22.05 3.03
N LYS A 3 6.67 -21.79 2.38
CA LYS A 3 6.66 -21.36 0.98
C LYS A 3 7.39 -20.02 0.89
N ASP A 4 8.39 -19.95 0.04
CA ASP A 4 9.12 -18.71 -0.25
C ASP A 4 8.21 -17.85 -1.15
N ASP A 5 7.32 -17.07 -0.54
CA ASP A 5 6.37 -16.16 -1.22
C ASP A 5 7.09 -14.90 -1.71
N ARG A 6 8.05 -15.07 -2.62
CA ARG A 6 8.76 -13.97 -3.29
C ARG A 6 7.99 -13.50 -4.51
N VAL A 7 7.77 -12.19 -4.59
CA VAL A 7 7.27 -11.52 -5.78
C VAL A 7 8.44 -10.77 -6.42
N THR A 8 8.68 -11.03 -7.71
CA THR A 8 9.65 -10.26 -8.50
C THR A 8 8.91 -9.16 -9.25
N MET A 9 9.36 -7.93 -9.11
CA MET A 9 8.79 -6.77 -9.80
C MET A 9 9.88 -6.03 -10.58
N LYS A 10 9.53 -5.56 -11.77
CA LYS A 10 10.39 -4.67 -12.54
C LYS A 10 10.13 -3.24 -12.07
N VAL A 11 11.18 -2.59 -11.59
CA VAL A 11 11.14 -1.21 -11.11
C VAL A 11 12.16 -0.42 -11.90
N ASP A 12 11.83 0.83 -12.22
CA ASP A 12 12.78 1.74 -12.84
C ASP A 12 14.02 1.93 -11.95
N ARG A 13 15.19 2.03 -12.59
CA ARG A 13 16.46 2.11 -11.87
C ARG A 13 16.60 3.43 -11.10
N ALA A 14 16.12 4.54 -11.66
CA ALA A 14 16.17 5.83 -10.99
C ALA A 14 15.28 5.80 -9.74
N LEU A 15 14.07 5.24 -9.85
CA LEU A 15 13.18 5.07 -8.70
C LEU A 15 13.82 4.19 -7.61
N TRP A 16 14.43 3.06 -7.98
CA TRP A 16 15.15 2.21 -7.02
C TRP A 16 16.27 2.97 -6.31
N SER A 17 17.08 3.72 -7.06
CA SER A 17 18.17 4.52 -6.52
C SER A 17 17.67 5.62 -5.59
N SER A 18 16.59 6.32 -5.94
CA SER A 18 15.99 7.37 -5.10
C SER A 18 15.47 6.80 -3.78
N VAL A 19 14.75 5.67 -3.81
CA VAL A 19 14.26 5.03 -2.57
C VAL A 19 15.43 4.55 -1.72
N SER A 20 16.45 3.97 -2.34
CA SER A 20 17.65 3.54 -1.60
C SER A 20 18.40 4.70 -0.96
N ALA A 21 18.42 5.88 -1.57
CA ALA A 21 19.03 7.08 -1.01
C ALA A 21 18.23 7.57 0.21
N LEU A 22 16.90 7.69 0.07
CA LEU A 22 16.02 8.09 1.17
C LEU A 22 16.14 7.19 2.40
N ILE A 23 16.23 5.87 2.21
CA ILE A 23 16.43 4.93 3.33
C ILE A 23 17.73 5.22 4.09
N LYS A 24 18.80 5.60 3.38
CA LYS A 24 20.09 5.93 4.01
C LYS A 24 20.07 7.29 4.71
N GLU A 25 19.31 8.23 4.18
CA GLU A 25 19.13 9.57 4.75
C GLU A 25 18.28 9.55 6.02
N HIS A 26 17.41 8.54 6.18
CA HIS A 26 16.47 8.41 7.29
C HIS A 26 16.66 7.11 8.11
N PRO A 27 17.76 6.98 8.87
CA PRO A 27 18.00 5.78 9.70
C PRO A 27 16.94 5.59 10.79
N GLU A 28 16.26 6.66 11.22
CA GLU A 28 15.20 6.65 12.22
C GLU A 28 13.97 5.82 11.81
N TRP A 29 13.80 5.54 10.52
CA TRP A 29 12.69 4.68 10.04
C TRP A 29 12.90 3.21 10.38
N GLY A 30 14.14 2.80 10.70
CA GLY A 30 14.48 1.41 10.98
C GLY A 30 14.15 0.49 9.81
N ILE A 31 14.36 0.97 8.58
CA ILE A 31 14.18 0.23 7.32
C ILE A 31 15.56 -0.06 6.77
N LEU A 32 15.85 -1.33 6.46
CA LEU A 32 17.20 -1.76 6.09
C LEU A 32 17.36 -2.01 4.59
N SER A 33 16.26 -2.06 3.84
CA SER A 33 16.30 -2.39 2.41
C SER A 33 15.10 -1.86 1.63
N VAL A 34 15.27 -1.71 0.32
CA VAL A 34 14.18 -1.29 -0.59
C VAL A 34 13.00 -2.28 -0.58
N PRO A 35 13.18 -3.62 -0.60
CA PRO A 35 12.06 -4.55 -0.48
C PRO A 35 11.26 -4.38 0.82
N GLU A 36 11.95 -4.12 1.95
CA GLU A 36 11.28 -3.86 3.22
C GLU A 36 10.45 -2.56 3.17
N PHE A 37 11.03 -1.50 2.59
CA PHE A 37 10.33 -0.24 2.35
C PHE A 37 9.04 -0.46 1.55
N VAL A 38 9.15 -1.16 0.40
CA VAL A 38 8.01 -1.45 -0.47
C VAL A 38 6.94 -2.27 0.26
N ARG A 39 7.34 -3.29 1.03
CA ARG A 39 6.40 -4.09 1.82
C ARG A 39 5.63 -3.21 2.82
N ARG A 40 6.33 -2.38 3.60
CA ARG A 40 5.69 -1.49 4.58
C ARG A 40 4.78 -0.47 3.92
N ALA A 41 5.17 0.08 2.77
CA ALA A 41 4.35 1.01 1.99
C ALA A 41 3.05 0.36 1.51
N ILE A 42 3.12 -0.86 0.96
CA ILE A 42 1.94 -1.63 0.54
C ILE A 42 1.04 -1.94 1.74
N ASP A 43 1.60 -2.39 2.87
CA ASP A 43 0.83 -2.67 4.09
C ASP A 43 0.13 -1.42 4.64
N SER A 44 0.78 -0.25 4.52
CA SER A 44 0.20 1.04 4.91
C SER A 44 -0.98 1.41 4.01
N GLU A 45 -0.80 1.30 2.69
CA GLU A 45 -1.82 1.61 1.70
C GLU A 45 -3.04 0.69 1.83
N ILE A 46 -2.83 -0.61 2.02
CA ILE A 46 -3.93 -1.57 2.25
C ILE A 46 -4.70 -1.19 3.52
N ARG A 47 -4.00 -0.82 4.60
CA ARG A 47 -4.65 -0.37 5.84
C ARG A 47 -5.44 0.92 5.64
N ALA A 48 -4.87 1.90 4.94
CA ALA A 48 -5.54 3.15 4.62
C ALA A 48 -6.82 2.91 3.80
N ARG A 49 -6.76 2.05 2.77
CA ARG A 49 -7.93 1.66 1.97
C ARG A 49 -8.99 0.93 2.78
N LYS A 50 -8.59 0.01 3.67
CA LYS A 50 -9.53 -0.67 4.57
C LYS A 50 -10.22 0.31 5.52
N ALA A 51 -9.47 1.27 6.07
CA ALA A 51 -10.02 2.32 6.91
C ALA A 51 -10.97 3.26 6.14
N ALA A 52 -10.63 3.58 4.89
CA ALA A 52 -11.47 4.36 3.98
C ALA A 52 -12.71 3.61 3.49
N GLY A 53 -12.70 2.27 3.55
CA GLY A 53 -13.84 1.39 3.23
C GLY A 53 -15.02 1.44 4.21
N ASN A 54 -14.93 2.23 5.29
CA ASN A 54 -16.10 2.73 6.03
C ASN A 54 -16.78 3.92 5.33
N SER A 55 -16.53 4.09 4.03
CA SER A 55 -17.25 5.00 3.15
C SER A 55 -18.74 4.70 3.18
N THR A 56 -19.50 5.71 3.60
CA THR A 56 -20.96 5.78 3.74
C THR A 56 -21.71 4.98 2.67
N VAL A 57 -22.38 3.90 3.10
CA VAL A 57 -23.50 3.33 2.34
C VAL A 57 -24.63 4.36 2.44
N ILE A 58 -24.80 5.18 1.40
CA ILE A 58 -25.99 6.00 1.27
C ILE A 58 -27.06 5.07 0.70
N ASP A 59 -27.94 4.55 1.57
CA ASP A 59 -29.19 3.95 1.13
C ASP A 59 -30.02 5.03 0.42
N LEU A 60 -29.99 5.04 -0.92
CA LEU A 60 -30.95 5.81 -1.70
C LEU A 60 -32.27 5.05 -1.70
N PRO A 61 -33.34 5.57 -1.07
CA PRO A 61 -34.65 4.96 -1.22
C PRO A 61 -35.08 5.14 -2.68
N LEU A 62 -35.17 4.02 -3.41
CA LEU A 62 -35.89 3.98 -4.67
C LEU A 62 -37.36 4.28 -4.36
N ARG A 63 -37.78 5.53 -4.53
CA ARG A 63 -39.20 5.88 -4.56
C ARG A 63 -39.82 5.17 -5.77
N SER A 64 -40.35 3.97 -5.55
CA SER A 64 -41.35 3.39 -6.43
C SER A 64 -42.55 4.31 -6.40
N LYS A 65 -42.79 5.03 -7.50
CA LYS A 65 -44.08 5.69 -7.71
C LYS A 65 -45.09 4.57 -7.96
N SER A 66 -45.83 4.19 -6.93
CA SER A 66 -47.08 3.46 -7.10
C SER A 66 -48.04 4.35 -7.89
N ARG A 67 -48.48 3.87 -9.06
CA ARG A 67 -49.63 4.40 -9.78
C ARG A 67 -50.59 3.26 -10.04
#